data_AF-A0A955JGQ2-F1
#
_entry.id   AF-A0A955JGQ2-F1
#
_cell.length_a   1.000
_cell.length_b   1.000
_cell.length_c   1.000
_cell.angle_alpha   90.00
_cell.angle_beta   90.00
_cell.angle_gamma   90.00
#
_symmetry.space_group_name_H-M   'P 1'
#
loop_
_entity.id
_entity.type
_entity.pdbx_description
1 polymer ?
#
loop_
_entity_poly.entity_id
_entity_poly.type
_entity_poly.pdbx_seq_one_letter_code
_entity_poly.pdbx_strand_id
1 'polypeptide(L)'
;MGYWQERNKPYQPGQREPFKVSRSKIELFQQCPRCFWLDVRLKIKRPSSPPFNINKAVDELFKKEFDVHRAAGTPHPIMKDNQIKAVPFKHKDMDTWRENFVGIVHIHKPTNLHVFGAVDDVWIGDDGKLIVVDYKATAKDKPVKALGVEGTWQDMYRRQMETYQWLLRQNGFDVSDTGYFVYATGT
;
A
#
# COMPACT_ATOMS: atom_id res chain seq x y z
N MET A 1 -12.07 13.55 25.97
CA MET A 1 -10.65 13.26 26.29
C MET A 1 -9.88 13.21 24.98
N GLY A 2 -9.02 14.20 24.73
CA GLY A 2 -8.29 14.32 23.47
C GLY A 2 -7.23 13.25 23.35
N TYR A 3 -7.43 12.30 22.44
CA TYR A 3 -6.47 11.26 22.09
C TYR A 3 -5.30 11.88 21.31
N TRP A 4 -4.41 12.55 22.03
CA TRP A 4 -3.05 12.79 21.57
C TRP A 4 -2.30 11.45 21.61
N GLN A 5 -2.55 10.58 20.62
CA GLN A 5 -1.61 9.50 20.31
C GLN A 5 -0.23 10.13 20.19
N GLU A 6 0.77 9.56 20.88
CA GLU A 6 2.17 9.98 20.84
C GLU A 6 2.56 10.28 19.39
N ARG A 7 2.67 11.58 19.06
CA ARG A 7 3.07 11.99 17.73
C ARG A 7 4.45 11.39 17.47
N ASN A 8 4.60 10.60 16.41
CA ASN A 8 5.91 10.10 15.93
C ASN A 8 6.98 11.19 16.11
N LYS A 9 8.10 10.89 16.76
CA LYS A 9 9.15 11.88 17.07
C LYS A 9 9.67 12.57 15.80
N PRO A 10 10.06 13.86 15.84
CA PRO A 10 10.71 14.53 14.71
C PRO A 10 12.03 13.86 14.38
N TYR A 11 12.40 13.87 13.09
CA TYR A 11 13.74 13.47 12.69
C TYR A 11 14.77 14.40 13.31
N GLN A 12 15.77 13.82 13.96
CA GLN A 12 16.89 14.56 14.54
C GLN A 12 18.14 14.29 13.70
N PRO A 13 18.82 15.33 13.18
CA PRO A 13 20.11 15.15 12.52
C PRO A 13 21.09 14.39 13.43
N GLY A 14 21.76 13.38 12.87
CA GLY A 14 22.70 12.56 13.63
C GLY A 14 22.05 11.51 14.54
N GLN A 15 20.73 11.30 14.48
CA GLN A 15 20.09 10.21 15.22
C GLN A 15 20.66 8.85 14.78
N ARG A 16 20.89 7.98 15.77
CA ARG A 16 21.38 6.62 15.55
C ARG A 16 20.25 5.64 15.26
N GLU A 17 19.08 5.89 15.84
CA GLU A 17 17.90 5.05 15.62
C GLU A 17 17.32 5.21 14.21
N PRO A 18 16.85 4.12 13.58
CA PRO A 18 16.20 4.21 12.28
C PRO A 18 15.01 5.17 12.27
N PHE A 19 14.94 6.03 11.25
CA PHE A 19 13.82 6.95 11.13
C PHE A 19 12.64 6.29 10.40
N LYS A 20 11.45 6.32 11.03
CA LYS A 20 10.22 5.79 10.43
C LYS A 20 9.74 6.66 9.26
N VAL A 21 9.65 6.05 8.08
CA VAL A 21 9.15 6.67 6.84
C VAL A 21 8.11 5.75 6.23
N SER A 22 6.85 6.20 6.17
CA SER A 22 5.79 5.47 5.49
C SER A 22 5.88 5.64 3.98
N ARG A 23 5.25 4.72 3.22
CA ARG A 23 4.96 4.89 1.79
C ARG A 23 4.37 6.28 1.47
N SER A 24 3.43 6.79 2.29
CA SER A 24 2.84 8.13 2.11
C SER A 24 3.84 9.27 2.30
N LYS A 25 4.84 9.10 3.17
CA LYS A 25 5.91 10.09 3.34
C LYS A 25 6.89 10.09 2.18
N ILE A 26 7.16 8.93 1.58
CA ILE A 26 7.95 8.85 0.34
C ILE A 26 7.22 9.60 -0.78
N GLU A 27 5.92 9.37 -0.94
CA GLU A 27 5.11 10.12 -1.89
C GLU A 27 5.10 11.63 -1.62
N LEU A 28 4.99 12.04 -0.35
CA LEU A 28 5.09 13.45 0.04
C LEU A 28 6.43 14.08 -0.38
N PHE A 29 7.53 13.35 -0.23
CA PHE A 29 8.85 13.81 -0.68
C PHE A 29 8.91 14.00 -2.19
N GLN A 30 8.39 13.03 -2.96
CA GLN A 30 8.31 13.14 -4.42
C GLN A 30 7.47 14.33 -4.88
N GLN A 31 6.36 14.63 -4.19
CA GLN A 31 5.50 15.75 -4.53
C GLN A 31 6.07 17.12 -4.13
N CYS A 32 6.64 17.25 -2.93
CA CYS A 32 7.34 18.47 -2.51
C CYS A 32 8.32 18.18 -1.37
N PRO A 33 9.64 18.16 -1.65
CA PRO A 33 10.69 17.90 -0.65
C PRO A 33 10.64 18.86 0.54
N ARG A 34 10.29 20.13 0.33
CA ARG A 34 10.12 21.13 1.40
C ARG A 34 8.99 20.73 2.35
N CYS A 35 7.89 20.23 1.83
CA CYS A 35 6.73 19.81 2.59
C CYS A 35 7.05 18.57 3.43
N PHE A 36 7.77 17.62 2.84
CA PHE A 36 8.32 16.48 3.58
C PHE A 36 9.24 16.94 4.72
N TRP A 37 10.18 17.84 4.44
CA TRP A 37 11.10 18.37 5.45
C TRP A 37 10.36 19.04 6.61
N LEU A 38 9.37 19.90 6.32
CA LEU A 38 8.54 20.56 7.32
C LEU A 38 7.77 19.57 8.19
N ASP A 39 7.22 18.50 7.60
CA ASP A 39 6.54 17.43 8.34
C ASP A 39 7.54 16.67 9.23
N VAL A 40 8.63 16.15 8.66
CA VAL A 40 9.52 15.23 9.39
C VAL A 40 10.37 15.94 10.44
N ARG A 41 10.82 17.18 10.18
CA ARG A 41 11.68 17.97 11.09
C ARG A 41 10.88 18.81 12.06
N LEU A 42 9.90 19.56 11.56
CA LEU A 42 9.20 20.59 12.33
C LEU A 42 7.78 20.18 12.74
N LYS A 43 7.30 19.01 12.31
CA LYS A 43 5.92 18.53 12.56
C LYS A 43 4.83 19.45 12.01
N ILE A 44 5.17 20.26 11.01
CA ILE A 44 4.23 21.10 10.28
C ILE A 44 3.69 20.28 9.10
N LYS A 45 2.47 19.78 9.23
CA LYS A 45 1.81 18.93 8.22
C LYS A 45 1.00 19.77 7.24
N ARG A 46 0.82 19.28 6.01
CA ARG A 46 -0.20 19.81 5.10
C ARG A 46 -1.60 19.60 5.70
N PRO A 47 -2.57 20.49 5.40
CA PRO A 47 -3.97 20.22 5.70
C PRO A 47 -4.41 18.87 5.12
N SER A 48 -5.17 18.09 5.90
CA SER A 48 -5.73 16.81 5.45
C SER A 48 -6.98 17.02 4.60
N SER A 49 -7.19 16.15 3.62
CA SER A 49 -8.48 16.04 2.94
C SER A 49 -9.53 15.38 3.85
N PRO A 50 -10.84 15.58 3.61
CA PRO A 50 -11.88 14.81 4.29
C PRO A 50 -11.68 13.30 4.06
N PRO A 51 -12.12 12.45 5.01
CA PRO A 51 -12.01 11.01 4.87
C PRO A 51 -12.96 10.48 3.78
N PHE A 52 -12.49 9.53 2.98
CA PHE A 52 -13.28 8.84 1.95
C PHE A 52 -13.91 7.56 2.53
N ASN A 53 -14.94 7.71 3.36
CA ASN A 53 -15.53 6.58 4.10
C ASN A 53 -16.10 5.47 3.19
N ILE A 54 -16.65 5.82 2.04
CA ILE A 54 -17.16 4.83 1.06
C ILE A 54 -16.01 3.99 0.52
N ASN A 55 -14.91 4.62 0.11
CA ASN A 55 -13.72 3.91 -0.38
C ASN A 55 -13.16 2.97 0.69
N LYS A 56 -13.14 3.41 1.96
CA LYS A 56 -12.71 2.57 3.09
C LYS A 56 -13.63 1.36 3.27
N ALA A 57 -14.95 1.55 3.22
CA ALA A 57 -15.91 0.46 3.37
C ALA A 57 -15.78 -0.57 2.23
N VAL A 58 -15.59 -0.11 0.99
CA VAL A 58 -15.37 -0.99 -0.17
C VAL A 58 -14.08 -1.80 -0.02
N ASP A 59 -12.99 -1.16 0.41
CA ASP A 59 -11.73 -1.85 0.70
C ASP A 59 -11.91 -2.94 1.78
N GLU A 60 -12.61 -2.63 2.88
CA GLU A 60 -12.92 -3.61 3.93
C GLU A 60 -13.78 -4.78 3.43
N LEU A 61 -14.71 -4.54 2.52
CA LEU A 61 -15.55 -5.57 1.91
C LEU A 61 -14.74 -6.48 0.99
N PHE A 62 -13.89 -5.90 0.12
CA PHE A 62 -12.98 -6.70 -0.72
C PHE A 62 -12.06 -7.56 0.14
N LYS A 63 -11.47 -7.01 1.21
CA LYS A 63 -10.61 -7.80 2.11
C LYS A 63 -11.33 -9.03 2.65
N LYS A 64 -12.58 -8.88 3.12
CA LYS A 64 -13.41 -10.00 3.61
C LYS A 64 -13.74 -11.01 2.52
N GLU A 65 -14.10 -10.54 1.33
CA GLU A 65 -14.39 -11.42 0.18
C GLU A 65 -13.16 -12.25 -0.21
N PHE A 66 -12.00 -11.61 -0.33
CA PHE A 66 -10.74 -12.28 -0.63
C PHE A 66 -10.27 -13.18 0.51
N ASP A 67 -10.60 -12.89 1.78
CA ASP A 67 -10.33 -13.77 2.94
C ASP A 67 -11.03 -15.12 2.82
N VAL A 68 -12.27 -15.16 2.31
CA VAL A 68 -12.98 -16.43 2.04
C VAL A 68 -12.21 -17.29 1.03
N HIS A 69 -11.76 -16.68 -0.06
CA HIS A 69 -10.97 -17.35 -1.09
C HIS A 69 -9.58 -17.76 -0.60
N ARG A 70 -8.92 -16.92 0.21
CA ARG A 70 -7.63 -17.20 0.86
C ARG A 70 -7.70 -18.41 1.78
N ALA A 71 -8.75 -18.51 2.58
CA ALA A 71 -8.96 -19.64 3.49
C ALA A 71 -9.20 -20.95 2.72
N ALA A 72 -9.97 -20.88 1.63
CA ALA A 72 -10.27 -22.02 0.77
C ALA A 72 -9.13 -22.39 -0.20
N GLY A 73 -8.14 -21.53 -0.40
CA GLY A 73 -7.09 -21.72 -1.41
C GLY A 73 -7.62 -21.68 -2.84
N THR A 74 -8.67 -20.89 -3.10
CA THR A 74 -9.34 -20.82 -4.40
C THR A 74 -9.11 -19.48 -5.09
N PRO A 75 -9.08 -19.44 -6.43
CA PRO A 75 -9.03 -18.18 -7.17
C PRO A 75 -10.38 -17.44 -7.05
N HIS A 76 -10.30 -16.12 -6.86
CA HIS A 76 -11.45 -15.22 -6.89
C HIS A 76 -12.06 -15.16 -8.30
N PRO A 77 -13.39 -15.00 -8.48
CA PRO A 77 -14.03 -14.87 -9.79
C PRO A 77 -13.35 -13.84 -10.73
N ILE A 78 -13.06 -12.64 -10.23
CA ILE A 78 -12.31 -11.60 -10.98
C ILE A 78 -10.98 -12.13 -11.57
N MET A 79 -10.25 -12.98 -10.86
CA MET A 79 -9.02 -13.56 -11.39
C MET A 79 -9.32 -14.46 -12.59
N LYS A 80 -10.34 -15.33 -12.47
CA LYS A 80 -10.76 -16.24 -13.55
C LYS A 80 -11.22 -15.49 -14.78
N ASP A 81 -12.07 -14.49 -14.59
CA ASP A 81 -12.67 -13.70 -15.68
C ASP A 81 -11.60 -12.91 -16.46
N ASN A 82 -10.49 -12.56 -15.81
CA ASN A 82 -9.35 -11.88 -16.41
C ASN A 82 -8.18 -12.81 -16.73
N GLN A 83 -8.38 -14.13 -16.68
CA GLN A 83 -7.37 -15.16 -16.99
C GLN A 83 -6.08 -15.04 -16.14
N ILE A 84 -6.20 -14.51 -14.93
CA ILE A 84 -5.10 -14.38 -13.97
C ILE A 84 -4.99 -15.70 -13.20
N LYS A 85 -3.88 -16.41 -13.40
CA LYS A 85 -3.56 -17.66 -12.69
C LYS A 85 -2.93 -17.34 -11.34
N ALA A 86 -3.76 -16.99 -10.37
CA ALA A 86 -3.33 -16.71 -9.01
C ALA A 86 -4.40 -17.09 -8.00
N VAL A 87 -3.99 -17.22 -6.73
CA VAL A 87 -4.91 -17.30 -5.58
C VAL A 87 -4.47 -16.30 -4.51
N PRO A 88 -5.36 -15.84 -3.60
CA PRO A 88 -4.95 -14.98 -2.51
C PRO A 88 -3.91 -15.66 -1.63
N PHE A 89 -2.79 -14.98 -1.35
CA PHE A 89 -1.64 -15.57 -0.68
C PHE A 89 -1.94 -15.82 0.79
N LYS A 90 -1.73 -17.06 1.24
CA LYS A 90 -1.88 -17.44 2.64
C LYS A 90 -0.55 -17.27 3.37
N HIS A 91 -0.49 -16.30 4.26
CA HIS A 91 0.70 -16.03 5.07
C HIS A 91 0.31 -15.68 6.51
N LYS A 92 1.11 -16.14 7.48
CA LYS A 92 0.86 -15.88 8.91
C LYS A 92 0.86 -14.38 9.26
N ASP A 93 1.63 -13.59 8.52
CA ASP A 93 1.77 -12.15 8.75
C ASP A 93 0.80 -11.31 7.90
N MET A 94 -0.14 -11.93 7.16
CA MET A 94 -1.04 -11.22 6.25
C MET A 94 -1.86 -10.13 6.97
N ASP A 95 -2.36 -10.40 8.18
CA ASP A 95 -3.10 -9.40 8.95
C ASP A 95 -2.21 -8.23 9.38
N THR A 96 -0.95 -8.52 9.73
CA THR A 96 0.04 -7.49 10.07
C THR A 96 0.38 -6.64 8.85
N TRP A 97 0.53 -7.26 7.68
CA TRP A 97 0.83 -6.56 6.43
C TRP A 97 -0.30 -5.64 5.96
N ARG A 98 -1.55 -5.95 6.33
CA ARG A 98 -2.74 -5.14 6.03
C ARG A 98 -3.02 -4.05 7.07
N GLU A 99 -2.40 -4.11 8.25
CA GLU A 99 -2.65 -3.17 9.35
C GLU A 99 -1.97 -1.81 9.11
N ASN A 100 -2.77 -0.74 9.21
CA ASN A 100 -2.26 0.62 9.03
C ASN A 100 -1.27 1.00 10.14
N PHE A 101 -0.24 1.77 9.78
CA PHE A 101 0.85 2.17 10.69
C PHE A 101 1.77 1.04 11.18
N VAL A 102 1.48 -0.21 10.80
CA VAL A 102 2.34 -1.39 11.03
C VAL A 102 2.86 -1.88 9.68
N GLY A 103 2.04 -2.59 8.92
CA GLY A 103 2.33 -3.03 7.55
C GLY A 103 3.57 -3.91 7.41
N ILE A 104 4.03 -4.01 6.16
CA ILE A 104 5.31 -4.62 5.81
C ILE A 104 6.41 -3.60 6.14
N VAL A 105 7.49 -4.07 6.76
CA VAL A 105 8.59 -3.24 7.26
C VAL A 105 9.92 -3.71 6.67
N HIS A 106 10.79 -2.75 6.34
CA HIS A 106 12.21 -3.00 6.08
C HIS A 106 13.09 -1.84 6.59
N ILE A 107 14.26 -2.15 7.14
CA ILE A 107 15.26 -1.15 7.51
C ILE A 107 16.29 -1.04 6.39
N HIS A 108 16.23 0.06 5.63
CA HIS A 108 17.21 0.36 4.60
C HIS A 108 18.51 0.85 5.25
N LYS A 109 19.44 -0.09 5.50
CA LYS A 109 20.70 0.14 6.21
C LYS A 109 21.50 1.36 5.71
N PRO A 110 21.67 1.58 4.38
CA PRO A 110 22.47 2.70 3.89
C PRO A 110 21.96 4.08 4.31
N THR A 111 20.63 4.24 4.44
CA THR A 111 20.02 5.52 4.81
C THR A 111 19.50 5.54 6.25
N ASN A 112 19.62 4.43 6.98
CA ASN A 112 19.04 4.23 8.30
C ASN A 112 17.54 4.57 8.37
N LEU A 113 16.79 4.20 7.32
CA LEU A 113 15.34 4.43 7.26
C LEU A 113 14.58 3.15 7.56
N HIS A 114 13.66 3.22 8.52
CA HIS A 114 12.63 2.23 8.75
C HIS A 114 11.47 2.53 7.80
N VAL A 115 11.48 1.88 6.64
CA VAL A 115 10.45 2.03 5.60
C VAL A 115 9.32 1.05 5.87
N PHE A 116 8.07 1.52 5.80
CA PHE A 116 6.91 0.65 6.00
C PHE A 116 5.70 1.05 5.16
N GLY A 117 4.81 0.09 4.95
CA GLY A 117 3.58 0.28 4.18
C GLY A 117 2.60 -0.86 4.35
N ALA A 118 1.31 -0.55 4.38
CA ALA A 118 0.24 -1.53 4.47
C ALA A 118 -0.32 -1.83 3.08
N VAL A 119 -0.33 -3.10 2.70
CA VAL A 119 -0.95 -3.59 1.46
C VAL A 119 -2.44 -3.80 1.68
N ASP A 120 -3.24 -3.77 0.62
CA ASP A 120 -4.62 -4.24 0.72
C ASP A 120 -4.69 -5.76 0.61
N ASP A 121 -3.94 -6.33 -0.34
CA ASP A 121 -3.82 -7.77 -0.52
C ASP A 121 -2.51 -8.17 -1.24
N VAL A 122 -2.18 -9.45 -1.16
CA VAL A 122 -1.12 -10.10 -1.90
C VAL A 122 -1.66 -11.42 -2.45
N TRP A 123 -1.44 -11.69 -3.73
CA TRP A 123 -1.74 -12.97 -4.37
C TRP A 123 -0.45 -13.76 -4.62
N ILE A 124 -0.58 -15.07 -4.85
CA ILE A 124 0.51 -15.95 -5.29
C ILE A 124 0.15 -16.49 -6.68
N GLY A 125 1.04 -16.25 -7.65
CA GLY A 125 0.93 -16.78 -9.00
C GLY A 125 1.21 -18.28 -9.07
N ASP A 126 0.85 -18.93 -10.18
CA ASP A 126 1.21 -20.33 -10.46
C ASP A 126 2.72 -20.53 -10.66
N ASP A 127 3.44 -19.47 -10.98
CA ASP A 127 4.91 -19.40 -10.99
C ASP A 127 5.54 -19.26 -9.60
N GLY A 128 4.73 -19.17 -8.54
CA GLY A 128 5.18 -19.02 -7.16
C GLY A 128 5.58 -17.60 -6.76
N LYS A 129 5.40 -16.59 -7.63
CA LYS A 129 5.73 -15.20 -7.31
C LYS A 129 4.58 -14.50 -6.58
N LEU A 130 4.93 -13.65 -5.63
CA LEU A 130 3.96 -12.78 -4.98
C LEU A 130 3.55 -11.63 -5.91
N ILE A 131 2.27 -11.31 -5.90
CA ILE A 131 1.67 -10.26 -6.70
C ILE A 131 1.03 -9.28 -5.73
N VAL A 132 1.49 -8.03 -5.71
CA VAL A 132 0.90 -6.99 -4.86
C VAL A 132 -0.40 -6.49 -5.48
N VAL A 133 -1.40 -6.30 -4.63
CA VAL A 133 -2.75 -5.91 -5.03
C VAL A 133 -3.23 -4.75 -4.17
N ASP A 134 -3.87 -3.78 -4.80
CA ASP A 134 -4.43 -2.61 -4.14
C ASP A 134 -5.88 -2.39 -4.59
N TYR A 135 -6.76 -2.08 -3.64
CA TYR A 135 -8.19 -1.95 -3.88
C TYR A 135 -8.56 -0.48 -4.04
N LYS A 136 -9.24 -0.15 -5.15
CA LYS A 136 -9.64 1.22 -5.47
C LYS A 136 -11.15 1.28 -5.69
N ALA A 137 -11.76 2.37 -5.22
CA ALA A 137 -13.16 2.69 -5.51
C ALA A 137 -13.26 4.03 -6.24
N THR A 138 -14.16 4.14 -7.21
CA THR A 138 -14.37 5.36 -8.00
C THR A 138 -15.83 5.50 -8.43
N ALA A 139 -16.30 6.73 -8.63
CA ALA A 139 -17.65 7.03 -9.13
C ALA A 139 -17.67 7.28 -10.65
N LYS A 140 -16.81 6.59 -11.40
CA LYS A 140 -16.79 6.66 -12.86
C LYS A 140 -17.89 5.76 -13.43
N ASP A 141 -18.54 6.26 -14.47
CA ASP A 141 -19.56 5.55 -15.27
C ASP A 141 -18.99 4.35 -16.03
N LYS A 142 -17.67 4.36 -16.32
CA LYS A 142 -16.98 3.32 -17.08
C LYS A 142 -15.92 2.59 -16.25
N PRO A 143 -15.72 1.28 -16.50
CA PRO A 143 -14.64 0.50 -15.89
C PRO A 143 -13.26 1.14 -16.11
N VAL A 144 -12.46 1.21 -15.05
CA VAL A 144 -11.05 1.63 -15.13
C VAL A 144 -10.22 0.45 -15.63
N LYS A 145 -9.77 0.51 -16.89
CA LYS A 145 -8.98 -0.55 -17.53
C LYS A 145 -7.47 -0.32 -17.49
N ALA A 146 -7.04 0.92 -17.26
CA ALA A 146 -5.64 1.30 -17.16
C ALA A 146 -5.48 2.51 -16.25
N LEU A 147 -4.31 2.62 -15.63
CA LEU A 147 -3.86 3.89 -15.06
C LEU A 147 -3.54 4.87 -16.19
N GLY A 148 -3.70 6.16 -15.91
CA GLY A 148 -3.36 7.24 -16.82
C GLY A 148 -1.87 7.30 -17.15
N VAL A 149 -1.56 8.18 -18.09
CA VAL A 149 -0.19 8.42 -18.57
C VAL A 149 0.73 8.80 -17.40
N GLU A 150 1.98 8.38 -17.49
CA GLU A 150 3.02 8.79 -16.55
C GLU A 150 3.18 10.32 -16.53
N GLY A 151 3.62 10.85 -15.39
CA GLY A 151 3.66 12.29 -15.11
C GLY A 151 2.33 12.85 -14.61
N THR A 152 1.27 12.04 -14.52
CA THR A 152 -0.03 12.45 -13.97
C THR A 152 -0.17 12.06 -12.50
N TRP A 153 -1.26 12.49 -11.88
CA TRP A 153 -1.53 12.19 -10.47
C TRP A 153 -1.59 10.67 -10.17
N GLN A 154 -1.90 9.83 -11.16
CA GLN A 154 -1.99 8.36 -10.96
C GLN A 154 -0.62 7.70 -10.74
N ASP A 155 0.48 8.40 -10.95
CA ASP A 155 1.80 7.88 -10.59
C ASP A 155 1.97 7.65 -9.09
N MET A 156 1.18 8.34 -8.26
CA MET A 156 1.18 8.06 -6.82
C MET A 156 0.72 6.62 -6.52
N TYR A 157 -0.15 6.06 -7.37
CA TYR A 157 -0.59 4.66 -7.26
C TYR A 157 0.49 3.71 -7.77
N ARG A 158 1.20 4.05 -8.84
CA ARG A 158 2.36 3.26 -9.32
C ARG A 158 3.44 3.16 -8.24
N ARG A 159 3.87 4.30 -7.67
CA ARG A 159 4.85 4.34 -6.59
C ARG A 159 4.38 3.64 -5.31
N GLN A 160 3.07 3.66 -5.04
CA GLN A 160 2.50 2.88 -3.95
C GLN A 160 2.73 1.38 -4.17
N MET A 161 2.38 0.87 -5.35
CA MET A 161 2.60 -0.53 -5.74
C MET A 161 4.08 -0.91 -5.67
N GLU A 162 4.95 -0.08 -6.27
CA GLU A 162 6.40 -0.29 -6.29
C GLU A 162 7.02 -0.33 -4.89
N THR A 163 6.55 0.54 -3.98
CA THR A 163 7.05 0.55 -2.59
C THR A 163 6.73 -0.78 -1.89
N TYR A 164 5.53 -1.33 -2.11
CA TYR A 164 5.12 -2.60 -1.51
C TYR A 164 5.86 -3.79 -2.12
N GLN A 165 6.02 -3.80 -3.45
CA GLN A 165 6.86 -4.81 -4.13
C GLN A 165 8.29 -4.75 -3.59
N TRP A 166 8.87 -3.56 -3.48
CA TRP A 166 10.21 -3.38 -2.92
C TRP A 166 10.30 -3.89 -1.48
N LEU A 167 9.34 -3.56 -0.61
CA LEU A 167 9.30 -4.04 0.77
C LEU A 167 9.27 -5.58 0.88
N LEU A 168 8.43 -6.24 0.08
CA LEU A 168 8.38 -7.71 0.03
C LEU A 168 9.69 -8.32 -0.49
N ARG A 169 10.27 -7.75 -1.55
CA ARG A 169 11.57 -8.18 -2.09
C ARG A 169 12.68 -8.04 -1.05
N GLN A 170 12.72 -6.93 -0.33
CA GLN A 170 13.69 -6.73 0.74
C GLN A 170 13.51 -7.71 1.92
N ASN A 171 12.32 -8.29 2.05
CA ASN A 171 12.00 -9.31 3.05
C ASN A 171 12.15 -10.75 2.50
N GLY A 172 12.80 -10.91 1.34
CA GLY A 172 13.22 -12.21 0.82
C GLY A 172 12.18 -12.95 -0.02
N PHE A 173 11.05 -12.31 -0.35
CA PHE A 173 10.07 -12.91 -1.24
C PHE A 173 10.43 -12.71 -2.72
N ASP A 174 10.13 -13.70 -3.55
CA ASP A 174 10.10 -13.51 -5.01
C ASP A 174 8.79 -12.82 -5.37
N VAL A 175 8.88 -11.68 -6.05
CA VAL A 175 7.74 -10.77 -6.27
C VAL A 175 7.68 -10.42 -7.75
N SER A 176 6.53 -10.68 -8.36
CA SER A 176 6.22 -10.34 -9.74
C SER A 176 6.43 -8.85 -10.01
N ASP A 177 6.96 -8.52 -11.18
CA ASP A 177 7.01 -7.15 -11.68
C ASP A 177 5.61 -6.60 -11.99
N THR A 178 4.62 -7.49 -12.12
CA THR A 178 3.21 -7.13 -12.30
C THR A 178 2.50 -7.02 -10.95
N GLY A 179 1.74 -5.95 -10.76
CA GLY A 179 0.78 -5.78 -9.67
C GLY A 179 -0.60 -5.40 -10.22
N TYR A 180 -1.66 -5.59 -9.43
CA TYR A 180 -3.03 -5.33 -9.87
C TYR A 180 -3.74 -4.29 -9.01
N PHE A 181 -4.56 -3.47 -9.67
CA PHE A 181 -5.56 -2.64 -9.00
C PHE A 181 -6.94 -3.25 -9.22
N VAL A 182 -7.63 -3.62 -8.15
CA VAL A 182 -9.02 -4.09 -8.24
C VAL A 182 -9.93 -2.90 -8.03
N TYR A 183 -10.69 -2.55 -9.06
CA TYR A 183 -11.57 -1.37 -9.05
C TYR A 183 -13.02 -1.76 -8.78
N ALA A 184 -13.64 -1.13 -7.79
CA ALA A 184 -15.08 -0.97 -7.70
C ALA A 184 -15.50 0.35 -8.36
N THR A 185 -16.37 0.28 -9.37
CA THR A 185 -16.97 1.45 -10.02
C THR A 185 -18.41 1.62 -9.55
N GLY A 186 -18.74 2.81 -9.04
CA GLY A 186 -20.10 3.20 -8.73
C GLY A 186 -20.80 3.70 -9.99
N THR A 187 -21.78 2.93 -10.46
CA THR A 187 -22.79 3.33 -11.46
C THR A 187 -24.10 3.61 -10.77
#